data_AF-A0A7V3FC83-F1
#
_entry.id   AF-A0A7V3FC83-F1
#
_cell.length_a   1.000
_cell.length_b   1.000
_cell.length_c   1.000
_cell.angle_alpha   90.00
_cell.angle_beta   90.00
_cell.angle_gamma   90.00
#
_symmetry.space_group_name_H-M   'P 1'
#
loop_
_entity.id
_entity.type
_entity.pdbx_description
1 polymer ?
#
loop_
_entity_poly.entity_id
_entity_poly.type
_entity_poly.pdbx_seq_one_letter_code
_entity_poly.pdbx_strand_id
1 'polypeptide(L)' 'MGRAPGVGDRAPGFRLRRTFEEQVALSDLLERGPLLLAFYVFDFGPV' A
#
# COMPACT_ATOMS: atom_id res chain seq x y z
N MET A 1 -18.40 -2.11 9.53
CA MET A 1 -16.95 -2.36 9.44
C MET A 1 -16.68 -3.19 8.19
N GLY A 2 -15.71 -2.80 7.35
CA GLY A 2 -15.39 -3.52 6.13
C GLY A 2 -14.65 -4.84 6.42
N ARG A 3 -14.97 -5.89 5.66
CA ARG A 3 -14.28 -7.20 5.72
C ARG A 3 -12.88 -7.08 5.11
N ALA A 4 -11.92 -7.85 5.61
CA ALA A 4 -10.59 -7.97 5.00
C ALA A 4 -10.68 -8.58 3.57
N PRO A 5 -9.85 -8.14 2.61
CA PRO A 5 -9.84 -8.69 1.26
C PRO A 5 -9.44 -10.17 1.27
N GLY A 6 -10.10 -10.99 0.46
CA GLY A 6 -9.70 -12.37 0.16
C GLY A 6 -8.85 -12.48 -1.10
N VAL A 7 -8.41 -13.70 -1.41
CA VAL A 7 -7.67 -13.98 -2.66
C VAL A 7 -8.59 -13.77 -3.86
N GLY A 8 -8.11 -13.01 -4.86
CA GLY A 8 -8.87 -12.69 -6.07
C GLY A 8 -9.75 -11.44 -5.94
N ASP A 9 -9.95 -10.93 -4.72
CA ASP A 9 -10.65 -9.66 -4.53
C ASP A 9 -9.81 -8.50 -5.09
N ARG A 10 -10.50 -7.48 -5.60
CA ARG A 10 -9.83 -6.22 -5.95
C ARG A 10 -9.21 -5.61 -4.69
N ALA A 11 -7.94 -5.25 -4.78
CA ALA A 11 -7.25 -4.55 -3.70
C ALA A 11 -7.99 -3.25 -3.31
N PRO A 12 -8.14 -2.93 -2.01
CA PRO A 12 -8.76 -1.69 -1.58
C PRO A 12 -8.02 -0.48 -2.13
N GLY A 13 -8.75 0.49 -2.69
CA GLY A 13 -8.16 1.76 -3.08
C GLY A 13 -7.70 2.54 -1.86
N PHE A 14 -6.48 3.05 -1.89
CA PHE A 14 -5.96 3.95 -0.86
C PHE A 14 -5.09 5.05 -1.47
N ARG A 15 -5.02 6.16 -0.74
CA ARG A 15 -3.99 7.19 -0.90
C ARG A 15 -3.20 7.31 0.39
N LEU A 16 -1.89 7.19 0.28
CA LEU A 16 -0.98 7.30 1.40
C LEU A 16 0.02 8.42 1.14
N ARG A 17 0.45 9.07 2.22
CA ARG A 17 1.56 10.02 2.17
C ARG A 17 2.85 9.23 1.98
N ARG A 18 3.63 9.61 0.98
CA ARG A 18 5.02 9.19 0.78
C ARG A 18 5.92 10.24 1.44
N THR A 19 7.19 9.91 1.69
CA THR A 19 8.18 10.78 2.34
C THR A 19 8.08 12.23 1.85
N PHE A 20 8.16 13.18 2.79
CA PHE A 20 7.87 14.60 2.57
C PHE A 20 6.40 14.87 2.25
N GLU A 21 6.05 15.36 1.07
CA GLU A 21 4.72 15.88 0.73
C GLU A 21 4.06 15.14 -0.43
N GLU A 22 4.75 14.16 -1.00
CA GLU A 22 4.22 13.37 -2.11
C GLU A 22 3.08 12.47 -1.62
N GLN A 23 2.00 12.38 -2.41
CA GLN A 23 0.95 11.40 -2.19
C GLN A 23 1.06 10.28 -3.22
N VAL A 24 0.81 9.06 -2.79
CA VAL A 24 0.76 7.89 -3.68
C VAL A 24 -0.62 7.26 -3.61
N ALA A 25 -1.22 7.01 -4.78
CA ALA A 25 -2.43 6.21 -4.90
C ALA A 25 -2.08 4.80 -5.40
N LEU A 26 -2.77 3.78 -4.88
CA LEU A 26 -2.55 2.40 -5.33
C LEU A 26 -2.83 2.24 -6.85
N SER A 27 -3.83 2.96 -7.39
CA SER A 27 -4.18 2.94 -8.82
C SER A 27 -2.99 3.30 -9.70
N ASP A 28 -2.30 4.38 -9.36
CA ASP A 28 -1.23 4.96 -10.18
C ASP A 28 0.01 4.04 -10.21
N LEU A 29 0.18 3.22 -9.16
CA LEU A 29 1.22 2.21 -9.08
C LEU A 29 0.85 0.95 -9.88
N LEU A 30 -0.42 0.51 -9.83
CA LEU A 30 -0.88 -0.68 -10.54
C LEU A 30 -0.84 -0.50 -12.06
N GLU A 31 -1.01 0.73 -12.56
CA GLU A 31 -0.82 1.07 -13.98
C GLU A 31 0.61 0.80 -14.48
N ARG A 32 1.59 0.76 -13.57
CA ARG A 32 3.01 0.54 -13.90
C ARG A 32 3.40 -0.94 -13.85
N GLY A 33 2.58 -1.79 -13.24
CA GLY A 33 2.80 -3.23 -13.15
C GLY A 33 2.38 -3.85 -11.81
N PRO A 34 2.72 -5.14 -11.61
CA PRO A 34 2.43 -5.85 -10.36
C PRO A 34 3.13 -5.22 -9.16
N LEU A 35 2.49 -5.30 -7.99
CA LEU A 35 2.99 -4.71 -6.74
C LEU A 35 2.94 -5.71 -5.59
N LEU A 36 3.90 -5.56 -4.66
CA LEU A 36 3.86 -6.16 -3.33
C LEU A 36 3.69 -5.04 -2.30
N LEU A 37 2.65 -5.14 -1.47
CA LEU A 37 2.39 -4.20 -0.37
C LEU A 37 2.72 -4.88 0.96
N ALA A 38 3.51 -4.22 1.79
CA ALA A 38 3.84 -4.66 3.14
C ALA A 38 3.61 -3.51 4.13
N PHE A 39 2.97 -3.82 5.25
CA PHE A 39 2.88 -2.92 6.39
C PHE A 39 3.92 -3.36 7.43
N TYR A 40 4.67 -2.40 7.95
CA TYR A 40 5.63 -2.61 9.01
C TYR A 40 5.46 -1.52 10.07
N VAL A 41 5.86 -1.83 11.31
CA VAL A 41 5.52 -0.98 12.46
C VAL A 41 6.60 0.07 12.74
N PHE A 42 7.88 -0.27 12.54
CA PHE A 42 8.99 0.61 12.84
C PHE A 42 10.03 0.60 11.73
N ASP A 43 10.49 1.79 11.35
CA ASP A 43 11.75 1.96 10.64
C ASP A 43 12.93 1.67 11.60
N PHE A 44 14.01 1.10 11.06
CA PHE A 44 15.27 0.81 11.78
C PHE A 44 15.13 -0.19 12.94
N GLY A 45 15.19 -1.49 12.63
CA GLY A 45 15.32 -2.56 13.62
C GLY A 45 16.72 -2.60 14.27
N PRO A 46 16.88 -3.35 15.39
CA PRO A 46 18.19 -3.49 16.04
C PRO A 46 19.21 -4.09 15.06
N VAL A 47 20.42 -3.52 15.07
CA VAL A 47 21.60 -4.06 14.38
C VAL A 47 22.13 -5.29 15.10
#